data_AF-A0AAQ2J8L1-F1
#
_entry.id   AF-A0AAQ2J8L1-F1
#
_cell.length_a   1.000
_cell.length_b   1.000
_cell.length_c   1.000
_cell.angle_alpha   90.00
_cell.angle_beta   90.00
_cell.angle_gamma   90.00
#
_symmetry.space_group_name_H-M   'P 1'
#
loop_
_entity.id
_entity.type
_entity.pdbx_description
1 polymer ?
#
loop_
_entity_poly.entity_id
_entity_poly.type
_entity_poly.pdbx_seq_one_letter_code
_entity_poly.pdbx_strand_id
1 'polypeptide(L)' 'MERIYAWDHRHEQVVYRIPGHTHKDGREDSDLSPVWLPASPEELPSGVAVDDLRKVDVDD' A
#
# COMPACT_ATOMS: atom_id res chain seq x y z
N MET A 1 12.99 1.41 -6.53
CA MET A 1 11.66 0.79 -6.59
C MET A 1 10.65 1.82 -6.14
N GLU A 2 9.51 1.94 -6.81
CA GLU A 2 8.49 2.95 -6.52
C GLU A 2 7.46 2.39 -5.54
N ARG A 3 7.09 3.19 -4.52
CA ARG A 3 6.03 2.82 -3.57
C ARG A 3 4.70 3.24 -4.18
N ILE A 4 3.75 2.32 -4.25
CA ILE A 4 2.38 2.60 -4.65
C ILE A 4 1.55 2.70 -3.38
N TYR A 5 0.97 3.86 -3.14
CA TYR A 5 0.09 4.11 -1.99
C TYR A 5 -1.37 3.85 -2.34
N ALA A 6 -2.12 3.35 -1.37
CA ALA A 6 -3.54 3.10 -1.45
C ALA A 6 -4.21 3.35 -0.09
N TRP A 7 -5.53 3.47 -0.10
CA TRP A 7 -6.33 3.56 1.11
C TRP A 7 -6.99 2.22 1.39
N ASP A 8 -6.63 1.59 2.50
CA ASP A 8 -7.30 0.41 3.00
C ASP A 8 -8.60 0.82 3.68
N HIS A 9 -9.71 0.57 3.02
CA HIS A 9 -11.01 1.01 3.50
C HIS A 9 -11.57 0.12 4.62
N ARG A 10 -11.03 -1.10 4.81
CA ARG A 10 -11.47 -2.00 5.90
C ARG A 10 -10.94 -1.54 7.24
N HIS A 11 -9.66 -1.20 7.29
CA HIS A 11 -8.97 -0.79 8.50
C HIS A 11 -8.83 0.74 8.61
N GLU A 12 -9.39 1.48 7.66
CA GLU A 12 -9.37 2.95 7.60
C GLU A 12 -7.95 3.53 7.74
N GLN A 13 -7.01 3.04 6.93
CA GLN A 13 -5.60 3.41 7.00
C GLN A 13 -4.92 3.52 5.64
N VAL A 14 -3.81 4.27 5.57
CA VAL A 14 -2.96 4.32 4.39
C VAL A 14 -2.10 3.07 4.35
N VAL A 15 -1.99 2.47 3.18
CA VAL A 15 -1.09 1.35 2.92
C VAL A 15 -0.24 1.63 1.70
N TYR A 16 0.90 0.95 1.61
CA TYR A 16 1.74 0.99 0.43
C TYR A 16 2.21 -0.40 0.03
N ARG A 17 2.53 -0.56 -1.24
CA ARG A 17 3.17 -1.76 -1.79
C ARG A 17 4.35 -1.38 -2.68
N ILE A 18 5.21 -2.35 -2.96
CA ILE A 18 6.39 -2.16 -3.81
C ILE A 18 6.43 -3.32 -4.81
N PRO A 19 5.90 -3.14 -6.04
CA PRO A 19 5.82 -4.23 -7.02
C PRO A 19 7.19 -4.86 -7.30
N GLY A 20 7.25 -6.19 -7.28
CA GLY A 20 8.47 -6.97 -7.47
C GLY A 20 9.41 -6.97 -6.26
N HIS A 21 9.00 -6.41 -5.12
CA HIS A 21 9.78 -6.48 -3.89
C HIS A 21 9.47 -7.79 -3.14
N THR A 22 10.51 -8.56 -2.87
CA THR A 22 10.42 -9.70 -1.96
C THR A 22 10.54 -9.20 -0.52
N HIS A 23 9.45 -9.32 0.24
CA HIS A 23 9.42 -8.95 1.64
C HIS A 23 10.20 -9.97 2.50
N LYS A 24 10.55 -9.58 3.72
CA LYS A 24 11.32 -10.42 4.66
C LYS A 24 10.65 -11.77 4.96
N ASP A 25 9.34 -11.84 4.79
CA ASP A 25 8.51 -13.04 4.96
C ASP A 25 8.58 -14.00 3.75
N GLY A 26 9.38 -13.68 2.73
CA GLY A 26 9.51 -14.47 1.50
C GLY A 26 8.40 -14.23 0.48
N ARG A 27 7.35 -13.48 0.84
CA ARG A 27 6.28 -13.07 -0.08
C ARG A 27 6.77 -11.99 -1.04
N GLU A 28 6.59 -12.23 -2.32
CA GLU A 28 6.82 -11.23 -3.38
C GLU A 28 5.54 -10.45 -3.64
N ASP A 29 5.66 -9.12 -3.65
CA ASP A 29 4.56 -8.25 -4.04
C ASP A 29 4.33 -8.33 -5.56
N SER A 30 3.19 -8.92 -5.95
CA SER A 30 2.81 -9.10 -7.35
C SER A 30 1.36 -8.68 -7.58
N ASP A 31 0.94 -8.42 -8.81
CA ASP A 31 -0.45 -8.00 -9.07
C ASP A 31 -1.50 -9.06 -8.68
N LEU A 32 -1.10 -10.34 -8.65
CA LEU A 32 -1.95 -11.46 -8.23
C LEU A 32 -1.96 -11.65 -6.71
N SER A 33 -0.86 -11.30 -6.05
CA SER A 33 -0.68 -11.41 -4.60
C SER A 33 -0.07 -10.11 -4.07
N PRO A 34 -0.86 -9.02 -3.98
CA PRO A 34 -0.36 -7.75 -3.49
C PRO A 34 -0.07 -7.83 -2.00
N VAL A 35 1.10 -7.35 -1.60
CA VAL A 35 1.54 -7.23 -0.21
C VAL A 35 1.44 -5.76 0.18
N TRP A 36 0.35 -5.43 0.86
CA TRP A 36 0.12 -4.11 1.42
C TRP A 36 0.76 -4.01 2.81
N LEU A 37 1.55 -2.95 3.01
CA LEU A 37 2.14 -2.61 4.30
C LEU A 37 1.52 -1.33 4.83
N PRO A 38 1.32 -1.21 6.15
CA PRO A 38 0.81 0.02 6.76
C PRO A 38 1.77 1.18 6.50
N ALA A 39 1.20 2.33 6.13
CA ALA A 39 1.89 3.61 5.96
C ALA A 39 1.14 4.71 6.70
N SER A 40 1.84 5.80 6.97
CA SER A 40 1.23 7.00 7.51
C SER A 40 0.80 7.96 6.39
N PRO A 41 -0.30 8.74 6.57
CA PRO A 41 -0.67 9.80 5.63
C PRO A 41 0.45 10.83 5.41
N GLU A 42 1.32 11.02 6.40
CA GLU A 42 2.48 11.91 6.33
C GLU A 42 3.59 11.40 5.38
N GLU A 43 3.57 10.10 5.05
CA GLU A 43 4.50 9.50 4.08
C GLU A 43 4.04 9.65 2.63
N LEU A 44 2.84 10.22 2.41
CA LEU A 44 2.33 10.45 1.07
C LEU A 44 3.17 11.48 0.32
N PRO A 45 3.29 11.37 -1.01
CA PRO A 45 3.95 12.38 -1.82
C PRO A 45 3.28 13.75 -1.64
N SER A 46 4.08 14.82 -1.69
CA SER A 46 3.56 16.18 -1.58
C SER A 46 2.49 16.44 -2.66
N GLY A 47 1.31 16.89 -2.23
CA GLY A 47 0.17 17.14 -3.10
C GLY A 47 -0.75 15.94 -3.32
N VAL A 48 -0.50 14.79 -2.70
CA VAL A 48 -1.41 13.63 -2.69
C VAL A 48 -2.17 13.62 -1.37
N ALA A 49 -3.50 13.71 -1.43
CA ALA A 49 -4.34 13.51 -0.25
C ALA A 49 -4.78 12.04 -0.14
N VAL A 50 -5.23 11.64 1.05
CA VAL A 50 -5.82 10.30 1.27
C VAL A 50 -7.01 10.06 0.36
N ASP A 51 -7.79 11.11 0.03
CA ASP A 51 -8.95 11.02 -0.85
C ASP A 51 -8.59 10.71 -2.31
N ASP A 52 -7.37 11.04 -2.74
CA ASP A 52 -6.84 10.71 -4.07
C ASP A 52 -6.38 9.25 -4.18
N LEU A 53 -6.27 8.53 -3.06
CA LEU A 53 -5.75 7.17 -3.03
C LEU A 53 -6.79 6.18 -3.57
N ARG A 54 -6.29 5.20 -4.35
CA ARG A 54 -7.10 4.04 -4.75
C ARG A 54 -7.54 3.29 -3.50
N LYS A 55 -8.84 3.02 -3.40
CA LYS A 55 -9.40 2.19 -2.34
C LYS A 55 -9.07 0.72 -2.59
N VAL A 56 -8.56 0.06 -1.57
CA VAL A 56 -8.23 -1.36 -1.55
C VAL A 56 -8.83 -2.02 -0.32
N ASP A 57 -8.89 -3.33 -0.36
CA ASP A 57 -9.42 -4.18 0.69
C ASP A 57 -8.27 -5.09 1.10
N VAL A 58 -7.64 -4.80 2.24
CA VAL A 58 -6.54 -5.60 2.76
C VAL A 58 -7.11 -6.62 3.72
N ASP A 59 -6.80 -7.89 3.49
CA ASP A 59 -7.15 -8.99 4.39
C ASP A 59 -6.08 -9.08 5.51
N ASP A 60 -6.51 -9.49 6.71
CA ASP A 60 -5.65 -9.60 7.92
C ASP A 60 -4.65 -10.76 7.84
#